data_AF-M6Q720-F1
#
_entry.id   AF-M6Q720-F1
#
_cell.length_a   1.000
_cell.length_b   1.000
_cell.length_c   1.000
_cell.angle_alpha   90.00
_cell.angle_beta   90.00
_cell.angle_gamma   90.00
#
_symmetry.space_group_name_H-M   'P 1'
#
loop_
_entity.id
_entity.type
_entity.pdbx_description
1 polymer ?
#
loop_
_entity_poly.entity_id
_entity_poly.type
_entity_poly.pdbx_seq_one_letter_code
_entity_poly.pdbx_strand_id
1 'polypeptide(L)'
;MLREIRLKGKNILICLDREKSSFIKYPKYECVIFEEILNHFPKNISEILQRSLLNLYRMNSGYGKPISELGECYDFFAKDESELVYILNVLKNKNLIDHGFKLGTGNHVYTGSGVLIEEKGWIEIEESEKPKNSKQVFVAMWFDPKMDAAFEEIQKACSEYDFIGFKISNKEHNKEISGEILYEIKRSHFLIADVTGQRNGVYFEAGYAMGLGIPVIWSCKVDEIEKVHFDTRQYNHIVWEDENELFEKLKNRIKGTIL
;
A
#
# COMPACT_ATOMS: atom_id res chain seq x y z
N MET A 1 -6.34 -3.37 12.99
CA MET A 1 -6.29 -1.91 12.68
C MET A 1 -5.78 -1.71 11.25
N LEU A 2 -6.60 -1.14 10.37
CA LEU A 2 -6.36 -0.93 8.93
C LEU A 2 -5.01 -0.25 8.69
N ARG A 3 -4.09 -0.90 7.95
CA ARG A 3 -2.72 -0.42 7.74
C ARG A 3 -2.65 0.86 6.88
N GLU A 4 -3.74 1.21 6.20
CA GLU A 4 -3.81 2.42 5.38
C GLU A 4 -3.95 3.69 6.23
N ILE A 5 -4.47 3.58 7.46
CA ILE A 5 -4.59 4.71 8.39
C ILE A 5 -3.88 4.35 9.71
N ARG A 6 -2.68 4.89 9.91
CA ARG A 6 -1.90 4.65 11.14
C ARG A 6 -2.47 5.48 12.29
N LEU A 7 -3.48 4.93 12.94
CA LEU A 7 -4.25 5.58 14.00
C LEU A 7 -3.63 5.44 15.41
N LYS A 8 -2.70 4.50 15.61
CA LYS A 8 -2.08 4.26 16.92
C LYS A 8 -1.30 5.47 17.42
N GLY A 9 -1.68 5.98 18.59
CA GLY A 9 -1.04 7.13 19.24
C GLY A 9 -1.54 8.50 18.77
N LYS A 10 -2.58 8.53 17.93
CA LYS A 10 -3.19 9.78 17.45
C LYS A 10 -4.47 10.08 18.22
N ASN A 11 -4.78 11.37 18.42
CA ASN A 11 -6.12 11.79 18.84
C ASN A 11 -6.98 11.86 17.58
N ILE A 12 -8.02 11.04 17.49
CA ILE A 12 -8.79 10.86 16.26
C ILE A 12 -10.19 11.37 16.48
N LEU A 13 -10.70 12.09 15.49
CA LEU A 13 -12.10 12.48 15.42
C LEU A 13 -12.69 11.85 14.17
N ILE A 14 -13.74 11.05 14.33
CA ILE A 14 -14.48 10.49 13.20
C ILE A 14 -15.65 11.42 12.92
N CYS A 15 -15.70 11.96 11.71
CA CYS A 15 -16.64 12.99 11.27
C CYS A 15 -17.40 12.51 10.04
N LEU A 16 -18.67 12.91 9.88
CA LEU A 16 -19.32 12.82 8.57
C LEU A 16 -18.70 13.87 7.63
N ASP A 17 -18.70 13.63 6.32
CA ASP A 17 -18.11 14.56 5.35
C ASP A 17 -18.63 16.01 5.50
N ARG A 18 -19.95 16.16 5.70
CA ARG A 18 -20.61 17.46 5.94
C ARG A 18 -20.13 18.20 7.19
N GLU A 19 -19.52 17.49 8.14
CA GLU A 19 -19.09 18.03 9.43
C GLU A 19 -17.60 18.38 9.44
N LYS A 20 -16.84 17.93 8.42
CA LYS A 20 -15.39 18.10 8.32
C LYS A 20 -14.96 19.56 8.50
N SER A 21 -15.66 20.50 7.85
CA SER A 21 -15.38 21.93 7.93
C SER A 21 -15.53 22.53 9.34
N SER A 22 -16.40 21.95 10.17
CA SER A 22 -16.60 22.38 11.56
C SER A 22 -15.47 21.90 12.47
N PHE A 23 -14.84 20.76 12.13
CA PHE A 23 -13.83 20.12 12.96
C PHE A 23 -12.38 20.46 12.60
N ILE A 24 -12.13 21.09 11.45
CA ILE A 24 -10.83 21.68 11.08
C ILE A 24 -10.32 22.65 12.17
N LYS A 25 -11.21 23.21 12.99
CA LYS A 25 -10.89 24.11 14.11
C LYS A 25 -10.20 23.43 15.30
N TYR A 26 -10.08 22.10 15.31
CA TYR A 26 -9.45 21.34 16.39
C TYR A 26 -8.16 20.66 15.91
N PRO A 27 -7.05 21.41 15.73
CA PRO A 27 -5.80 20.89 15.16
C PRO A 27 -5.13 19.81 16.02
N LYS A 28 -5.60 19.60 17.25
CA LYS A 28 -5.17 18.50 18.13
C LYS A 28 -5.63 17.13 17.63
N TYR A 29 -6.68 17.08 16.80
CA TYR A 29 -7.29 15.83 16.33
C TYR A 29 -7.11 15.66 14.82
N GLU A 30 -6.83 14.43 14.41
CA GLU A 30 -6.88 14.03 13.01
C GLU A 30 -8.34 13.66 12.66
N CYS A 31 -8.99 14.45 11.79
CA CYS A 31 -10.35 14.12 11.30
C CYS A 31 -10.23 13.03 10.25
N VAL A 32 -10.97 11.94 10.45
CA VAL A 32 -11.12 10.87 9.47
C VAL A 32 -12.59 10.80 9.09
N ILE A 33 -12.88 10.78 7.79
CA ILE A 33 -14.27 10.73 7.31
C ILE A 33 -14.81 9.32 7.50
N PHE A 34 -16.00 9.19 8.08
CA PHE A 34 -16.62 7.90 8.34
C PHE A 34 -16.80 7.05 7.06
N GLU A 35 -17.27 7.67 5.98
CA GLU A 35 -17.44 7.02 4.67
C GLU A 35 -16.11 6.53 4.07
N GLU A 36 -15.02 7.26 4.29
CA GLU A 36 -13.67 6.81 3.88
C GLU A 36 -13.28 5.54 4.65
N ILE A 37 -13.52 5.49 5.97
CA ILE A 37 -13.25 4.30 6.78
C ILE A 37 -14.07 3.10 6.29
N LEU A 38 -15.35 3.30 5.94
CA LEU A 38 -16.20 2.24 5.42
C LEU A 38 -15.71 1.71 4.06
N ASN A 39 -15.20 2.57 3.20
CA ASN A 39 -14.63 2.16 1.91
C ASN A 39 -13.41 1.25 2.06
N HIS A 40 -12.71 1.36 3.19
CA HIS A 40 -11.60 0.48 3.54
C HIS A 40 -12.04 -0.85 4.14
N PHE A 41 -13.33 -1.09 4.44
CA PHE A 41 -13.78 -2.38 4.95
C PHE A 41 -13.75 -3.44 3.83
N PRO A 42 -13.35 -4.70 4.10
CA PRO A 42 -13.31 -5.72 3.06
C PRO A 42 -14.70 -5.96 2.45
N LYS A 43 -14.76 -6.00 1.12
CA LYS A 43 -16.03 -6.04 0.37
C LYS A 43 -16.50 -7.45 0.05
N ASN A 44 -15.60 -8.43 0.11
CA ASN A 44 -15.86 -9.81 -0.26
C ASN A 44 -15.09 -10.79 0.63
N ILE A 45 -15.45 -12.07 0.55
CA ILE A 45 -14.83 -13.12 1.37
C ILE A 45 -13.33 -13.28 1.12
N SER A 46 -12.85 -13.02 -0.10
CA SER A 46 -11.42 -13.12 -0.41
C SER A 46 -10.62 -12.09 0.37
N GLU A 47 -11.08 -10.84 0.38
CA GLU A 47 -10.47 -9.76 1.16
C GLU A 47 -10.55 -10.03 2.67
N ILE A 48 -11.67 -10.56 3.16
CA ILE A 48 -11.82 -10.95 4.57
C ILE A 48 -10.77 -12.00 4.96
N LEU A 49 -10.61 -13.06 4.16
CA LEU A 49 -9.66 -14.13 4.44
C LEU A 49 -8.21 -13.62 4.43
N GLN A 50 -7.84 -12.85 3.40
CA GLN A 50 -6.48 -12.31 3.26
C GLN A 50 -6.14 -11.37 4.43
N ARG A 51 -7.04 -10.46 4.79
CA ARG A 51 -6.80 -9.50 5.88
C ARG A 51 -6.84 -10.15 7.25
N SER A 52 -7.66 -11.20 7.43
CA SER A 52 -7.66 -12.03 8.63
C SER A 52 -6.32 -12.73 8.83
N LEU A 53 -5.78 -13.32 7.77
CA LEU A 53 -4.45 -13.95 7.80
C LEU A 53 -3.34 -12.94 8.13
N LEU A 54 -3.40 -11.75 7.55
CA LEU A 54 -2.48 -10.66 7.87
C LEU A 54 -2.60 -10.17 9.33
N ASN A 55 -3.81 -10.16 9.89
CA ASN A 55 -4.02 -9.78 11.28
C ASN A 55 -3.46 -10.85 12.24
N LEU A 56 -3.62 -12.14 11.92
CA LEU A 56 -2.98 -13.24 12.66
C LEU A 56 -1.45 -13.09 12.69
N TYR A 57 -0.83 -12.81 11.55
CA TYR A 57 0.61 -12.52 11.49
C TYR A 57 1.02 -11.38 12.45
N ARG A 58 0.22 -10.30 12.46
CA ARG A 58 0.48 -9.12 13.30
C ARG A 58 0.28 -9.34 14.80
N MET A 59 -0.42 -10.41 15.18
CA MET A 59 -0.57 -10.84 16.58
C MET A 59 0.69 -11.54 17.13
N ASN A 60 1.83 -11.42 16.42
CA ASN A 60 3.17 -11.81 16.85
C ASN A 60 3.44 -13.33 16.82
N SER A 61 3.08 -13.97 15.70
CA SER A 61 3.58 -15.31 15.37
C SER A 61 4.99 -15.18 14.79
N GLY A 62 6.01 -15.58 15.56
CA GLY A 62 7.24 -16.02 14.90
C GLY A 62 6.93 -17.29 14.09
N TYR A 63 7.72 -17.57 13.04
CA TYR A 63 7.58 -18.82 12.29
C TYR A 63 7.52 -20.04 13.23
N GLY A 64 6.55 -20.93 13.00
CA GLY A 64 6.36 -22.15 13.78
C GLY A 64 5.82 -21.96 15.20
N LYS A 65 5.41 -20.74 15.61
CA LYS A 65 4.85 -20.49 16.95
C LYS A 65 3.33 -20.28 16.88
N PRO A 66 2.54 -20.96 17.74
CA PRO A 66 1.10 -20.74 17.79
C PRO A 66 0.74 -19.41 18.46
N ILE A 67 -0.27 -18.76 17.92
CA ILE A 67 -0.92 -17.57 18.48
C ILE A 67 -1.90 -18.06 19.55
N SER A 68 -1.56 -17.81 20.82
CA SER A 68 -2.32 -18.34 21.97
C SER A 68 -3.54 -17.48 22.33
N GLU A 69 -3.43 -16.17 22.14
CA GLU A 69 -4.51 -15.21 22.38
C GLU A 69 -5.06 -14.79 21.02
N LEU A 70 -6.24 -15.32 20.68
CA LEU A 70 -6.97 -14.84 19.51
C LEU A 70 -7.56 -13.46 19.84
N GLY A 71 -7.52 -12.56 18.87
CA GLY A 71 -8.25 -11.29 18.94
C GLY A 71 -9.78 -11.48 18.95
N GLU A 72 -10.48 -10.37 18.88
CA GLU A 72 -11.95 -10.31 18.88
C GLU A 72 -12.51 -10.57 17.47
N CYS A 73 -13.82 -10.78 17.33
CA CYS A 73 -14.47 -10.99 16.03
C CYS A 73 -14.11 -9.91 14.98
N TYR A 74 -13.99 -8.65 15.40
CA TYR A 74 -13.66 -7.55 14.50
C TYR A 74 -12.23 -7.60 13.96
N ASP A 75 -11.30 -8.32 14.61
CA ASP A 75 -9.94 -8.54 14.09
C ASP A 75 -9.95 -9.45 12.85
N PHE A 76 -11.05 -10.18 12.65
CA PHE A 76 -11.27 -11.06 11.51
C PHE A 76 -12.37 -10.53 10.58
N PHE A 77 -12.86 -9.31 10.82
CA PHE A 77 -14.01 -8.73 10.11
C PHE A 77 -15.29 -9.58 10.22
N ALA A 78 -15.38 -10.39 11.29
CA ALA A 78 -16.55 -11.20 11.59
C ALA A 78 -17.57 -10.38 12.39
N LYS A 79 -18.86 -10.55 12.09
CA LYS A 79 -20.00 -9.93 12.78
C LYS A 79 -20.29 -10.60 14.12
N ASP A 80 -20.00 -11.90 14.22
CA ASP A 80 -20.25 -12.73 15.39
C ASP A 80 -19.28 -13.92 15.46
N GLU A 81 -19.37 -14.69 16.55
CA GLU A 81 -18.53 -15.87 16.78
C GLU A 81 -18.75 -16.97 15.72
N SER A 82 -19.94 -17.07 15.14
CA SER A 82 -20.23 -18.08 14.12
C SER A 82 -19.50 -17.76 12.81
N GLU A 83 -19.50 -16.49 12.41
CA GLU A 83 -18.75 -16.02 11.24
C GLU A 83 -17.24 -16.10 11.47
N LEU A 84 -16.75 -15.81 12.68
CA LEU A 84 -15.34 -15.99 13.04
C LEU A 84 -14.90 -17.45 12.84
N VAL A 85 -15.67 -18.40 13.38
CA VAL A 85 -15.38 -19.83 13.23
C VAL A 85 -15.44 -20.26 11.77
N TYR A 86 -16.37 -19.73 10.98
CA TYR A 86 -16.42 -19.98 9.54
C TYR A 86 -15.16 -19.49 8.83
N ILE A 87 -14.71 -18.26 9.07
CA ILE A 87 -13.50 -17.67 8.47
C ILE A 87 -12.26 -18.51 8.81
N LEU A 88 -12.09 -18.87 10.08
CA LEU A 88 -10.95 -19.69 10.55
C LEU A 88 -10.96 -21.08 9.90
N ASN A 89 -12.13 -21.72 9.81
CA ASN A 89 -12.26 -23.01 9.14
C ASN A 89 -11.92 -22.93 7.64
N VAL A 90 -12.29 -21.84 6.95
CA VAL A 90 -11.92 -21.65 5.54
C VAL A 90 -10.41 -21.47 5.38
N LEU A 91 -9.75 -20.69 6.23
CA LEU A 91 -8.29 -20.55 6.24
C LEU A 91 -7.60 -21.90 6.51
N LYS A 92 -8.15 -22.69 7.45
CA LYS A 92 -7.67 -24.04 7.75
C LYS A 92 -7.83 -25.00 6.58
N ASN A 93 -9.00 -25.02 5.94
CA ASN A 93 -9.25 -25.87 4.77
C ASN A 93 -8.36 -25.50 3.56
N LYS A 94 -7.89 -24.25 3.49
CA LYS A 94 -6.89 -23.81 2.51
C LYS A 94 -5.44 -24.17 2.90
N ASN A 95 -5.23 -24.78 4.07
CA ASN A 95 -3.92 -25.08 4.67
C ASN A 95 -3.07 -23.82 4.91
N LEU A 96 -3.71 -22.66 5.15
CA LEU A 96 -3.01 -21.42 5.47
C LEU A 96 -2.72 -21.32 6.97
N ILE A 97 -3.59 -21.91 7.78
CA ILE A 97 -3.44 -22.01 9.22
C ILE A 97 -3.82 -23.42 9.67
N ASP A 98 -3.38 -23.80 10.86
CA ASP A 98 -4.01 -24.86 11.64
C ASP A 98 -4.52 -24.28 12.97
N HIS A 99 -5.60 -24.87 13.46
CA HIS A 99 -6.17 -24.50 14.75
C HIS A 99 -6.93 -25.66 15.38
N GLY A 100 -6.94 -25.67 16.71
CA GLY A 100 -7.72 -26.62 17.53
C GLY A 100 -9.14 -26.18 17.84
N PHE A 101 -9.62 -25.04 17.32
CA PHE A 101 -10.94 -24.49 17.68
C PHE A 101 -12.09 -25.49 17.46
N LYS A 102 -12.96 -25.60 18.47
CA LYS A 102 -14.25 -26.26 18.38
C LYS A 102 -15.32 -25.36 18.99
N LEU A 103 -16.52 -25.37 18.41
CA LEU A 103 -17.70 -24.69 18.95
C LEU A 103 -18.17 -25.47 20.20
N GLY A 104 -18.16 -24.84 21.37
CA GLY A 104 -18.72 -25.42 22.59
C GLY A 104 -20.24 -25.23 22.69
N THR A 105 -20.86 -25.87 23.69
CA THR A 105 -22.24 -25.55 24.08
C THR A 105 -22.33 -24.10 24.56
N GLY A 106 -23.18 -23.28 23.91
CA GLY A 106 -23.32 -21.85 24.22
C GLY A 106 -22.57 -20.89 23.29
N ASN A 107 -22.15 -21.35 22.09
CA ASN A 107 -21.40 -20.59 21.07
C ASN A 107 -19.97 -20.16 21.43
N HIS A 108 -19.54 -20.31 22.68
CA HIS A 108 -18.17 -19.99 23.06
C HIS A 108 -17.12 -20.90 22.38
N VAL A 109 -16.04 -20.26 21.93
CA VAL A 109 -14.91 -20.87 21.24
C VAL A 109 -13.78 -21.19 22.23
N TYR A 110 -13.30 -22.45 22.25
CA TYR A 110 -12.19 -22.88 23.12
C TYR A 110 -10.93 -23.19 22.31
N THR A 111 -9.75 -22.86 22.84
CA THR A 111 -8.44 -23.16 22.23
C THR A 111 -7.66 -24.13 23.10
N GLY A 112 -7.32 -25.31 22.58
CA GLY A 112 -6.39 -26.22 23.24
C GLY A 112 -4.93 -25.93 22.89
N SER A 113 -4.69 -25.28 21.74
CA SER A 113 -3.36 -25.16 21.12
C SER A 113 -3.13 -23.86 20.32
N GLY A 114 -4.05 -22.89 20.38
CA GLY A 114 -3.95 -21.64 19.62
C GLY A 114 -4.13 -21.80 18.10
N VAL A 115 -3.68 -20.79 17.35
CA VAL A 115 -3.64 -20.79 15.87
C VAL A 115 -2.20 -20.82 15.38
N LEU A 116 -1.85 -21.81 14.57
CA LEU A 116 -0.55 -21.90 13.90
C LEU A 116 -0.69 -21.40 12.46
N ILE A 117 0.18 -20.48 12.03
CA ILE A 117 0.28 -20.14 10.61
C ILE A 117 1.17 -21.19 9.93
N GLU A 118 0.61 -21.88 8.95
CA GLU A 118 1.26 -22.94 8.18
C GLU A 118 2.19 -22.35 7.10
N GLU A 119 3.05 -23.18 6.51
CA GLU A 119 3.97 -22.76 5.43
C GLU A 119 3.26 -21.97 4.32
N LYS A 120 2.13 -22.49 3.81
CA LYS A 120 1.35 -21.81 2.77
C LYS A 120 0.77 -20.48 3.24
N GLY A 121 0.43 -20.37 4.52
CA GLY A 121 -0.01 -19.11 5.12
C GLY A 121 1.10 -18.07 5.11
N TRP A 122 2.33 -18.47 5.45
CA TRP A 122 3.50 -17.59 5.40
C TRP A 122 3.81 -17.12 3.98
N ILE A 123 3.80 -18.04 3.01
CA ILE A 123 3.99 -17.69 1.59
C ILE A 123 2.92 -16.69 1.14
N GLU A 124 1.65 -16.95 1.43
CA GLU A 124 0.54 -16.05 1.08
C GLU A 124 0.68 -14.67 1.74
N ILE A 125 1.10 -14.62 3.01
CA ILE A 125 1.36 -13.36 3.72
C ILE A 125 2.47 -12.59 3.00
N GLU A 126 3.60 -13.24 2.75
CA GLU A 126 4.76 -12.61 2.10
C GLU A 126 4.39 -12.13 0.69
N GLU A 127 3.62 -12.92 -0.07
CA GLU A 127 3.10 -12.53 -1.39
C GLU A 127 2.11 -11.39 -1.34
N SER A 128 1.23 -11.36 -0.34
CA SER A 128 0.31 -10.25 -0.13
C SER A 128 1.03 -8.96 0.28
N GLU A 129 2.19 -9.08 0.94
CA GLU A 129 3.07 -7.95 1.27
C GLU A 129 4.02 -7.57 0.11
N LYS A 130 4.07 -8.36 -0.98
CA LYS A 130 4.83 -7.97 -2.18
C LYS A 130 4.17 -6.74 -2.83
N PRO A 131 4.99 -5.80 -3.36
CA PRO A 131 4.50 -4.57 -3.99
C PRO A 131 3.46 -4.76 -5.11
N LYS A 132 3.43 -5.93 -5.78
CA LYS A 132 2.48 -6.25 -6.87
C LYS A 132 0.99 -6.13 -6.51
N ASN A 133 0.61 -6.16 -5.24
CA ASN A 133 -0.79 -5.96 -4.84
C ASN A 133 -1.11 -4.52 -4.41
N SER A 134 -0.11 -3.63 -4.44
CA SER A 134 -0.30 -2.22 -4.14
C SER A 134 -0.97 -1.50 -5.31
N LYS A 135 -1.79 -0.50 -5.01
CA LYS A 135 -2.22 0.50 -5.99
C LYS A 135 -1.26 1.69 -6.07
N GLN A 136 -0.32 1.80 -5.12
CA GLN A 136 0.58 2.94 -5.05
C GLN A 136 1.63 2.86 -6.15
N VAL A 137 1.90 4.01 -6.78
CA VAL A 137 3.00 4.21 -7.73
C VAL A 137 3.88 5.29 -7.15
N PHE A 138 5.13 4.97 -6.82
CA PHE A 138 6.05 5.98 -6.33
C PHE A 138 6.48 6.87 -7.50
N VAL A 139 6.36 8.18 -7.34
CA VAL A 139 6.79 9.17 -8.33
C VAL A 139 8.02 9.88 -7.79
N ALA A 140 9.18 9.46 -8.29
CA ALA A 140 10.46 10.08 -8.04
C ALA A 140 10.67 11.19 -9.08
N MET A 141 10.60 12.45 -8.67
CA MET A 141 10.76 13.59 -9.57
C MET A 141 11.28 14.84 -8.85
N TRP A 142 11.71 15.83 -9.61
CA TRP A 142 12.16 17.11 -9.05
C TRP A 142 11.00 17.91 -8.42
N PHE A 143 11.20 18.41 -7.19
CA PHE A 143 10.21 19.21 -6.43
C PHE A 143 10.11 20.69 -6.83
N ASP A 144 10.63 21.10 -7.98
CA ASP A 144 10.48 22.48 -8.43
C ASP A 144 9.03 22.73 -8.87
N PRO A 145 8.41 23.88 -8.49
CA PRO A 145 7.03 24.18 -8.86
C PRO A 145 6.74 24.11 -10.36
N LYS A 146 7.76 24.27 -11.22
CA LYS A 146 7.62 24.12 -12.68
C LYS A 146 7.23 22.69 -13.10
N MET A 147 7.44 21.71 -12.23
CA MET A 147 7.13 20.31 -12.49
C MET A 147 5.75 19.89 -11.93
N ASP A 148 5.00 20.79 -11.30
CA ASP A 148 3.72 20.45 -10.69
C ASP A 148 2.68 20.02 -11.74
N ALA A 149 2.61 20.70 -12.89
CA ALA A 149 1.73 20.30 -13.99
C ALA A 149 2.08 18.90 -14.54
N ALA A 150 3.37 18.60 -14.68
CA ALA A 150 3.84 17.27 -15.08
C ALA A 150 3.45 16.21 -14.05
N PHE A 151 3.53 16.53 -12.75
CA PHE A 151 3.09 15.62 -11.68
C PHE A 151 1.59 15.33 -11.74
N GLU A 152 0.75 16.35 -11.98
CA GLU A 152 -0.69 16.16 -12.13
C GLU A 152 -1.02 15.21 -13.29
N GLU A 153 -0.35 15.37 -14.43
CA GLU A 153 -0.51 14.47 -15.58
C GLU A 153 -0.01 13.05 -15.30
N ILE A 154 1.07 12.88 -14.54
CA ILE A 154 1.52 11.57 -14.04
C ILE A 154 0.42 10.91 -13.19
N GLN A 155 -0.19 11.67 -12.27
CA GLN A 155 -1.27 11.16 -11.41
C GLN A 155 -2.51 10.76 -12.22
N LYS A 156 -2.89 11.56 -13.22
CA LYS A 156 -3.99 11.25 -14.14
C LYS A 156 -3.70 9.96 -14.91
N ALA A 157 -2.50 9.82 -15.48
CA ALA A 157 -2.10 8.61 -16.22
C ALA A 157 -2.14 7.35 -15.35
N CYS A 158 -1.76 7.43 -14.07
CA CYS A 158 -1.91 6.33 -13.12
C CYS A 158 -3.38 5.99 -12.85
N SER A 159 -4.22 7.01 -12.67
CA SER A 159 -5.63 6.86 -12.29
C SER A 159 -6.48 6.17 -13.37
N GLU A 160 -6.08 6.25 -14.64
CA GLU A 160 -6.71 5.51 -15.76
C GLU A 160 -6.75 4.00 -15.54
N TYR A 161 -5.86 3.47 -14.68
CA TYR A 161 -5.71 2.05 -14.41
C TYR A 161 -5.83 1.71 -12.91
N ASP A 162 -6.55 2.53 -12.13
CA ASP A 162 -6.80 2.32 -10.69
C ASP A 162 -5.51 2.31 -9.83
N PHE A 163 -4.46 2.97 -10.34
CA PHE A 163 -3.24 3.25 -9.59
C PHE A 163 -3.26 4.68 -9.00
N ILE A 164 -2.48 4.88 -7.93
CA ILE A 164 -2.39 6.13 -7.19
C ILE A 164 -0.94 6.62 -7.24
N GLY A 165 -0.69 7.67 -8.03
CA GLY A 165 0.61 8.34 -8.10
C GLY A 165 0.92 9.08 -6.79
N PHE A 166 2.00 8.68 -6.13
CA PHE A 166 2.43 9.18 -4.83
C PHE A 166 3.82 9.83 -4.90
N LYS A 167 3.93 11.09 -4.49
CA LYS A 167 5.19 11.82 -4.32
C LYS A 167 5.39 12.10 -2.83
N ILE A 168 6.62 11.96 -2.32
CA ILE A 168 6.89 12.05 -0.86
C ILE A 168 6.47 13.39 -0.24
N SER A 169 6.53 14.49 -1.01
CA SER A 169 6.08 15.81 -0.55
C SER A 169 4.60 15.86 -0.16
N ASN A 170 3.78 14.90 -0.60
CA ASN A 170 2.37 14.80 -0.26
C ASN A 170 2.14 14.20 1.14
N LYS A 171 3.20 13.78 1.84
CA LYS A 171 3.12 13.10 3.12
C LYS A 171 3.82 13.88 4.22
N GLU A 172 3.06 14.30 5.22
CA GLU A 172 3.62 14.82 6.46
C GLU A 172 4.19 13.66 7.31
N HIS A 173 5.42 13.81 7.80
CA HIS A 173 6.02 12.85 8.72
C HIS A 173 7.05 13.51 9.65
N ASN A 174 7.23 12.93 10.84
CA ASN A 174 8.21 13.39 11.85
C ASN A 174 9.52 12.58 11.84
N LYS A 175 9.63 11.60 10.95
CA LYS A 175 10.83 10.76 10.78
C LYS A 175 11.83 11.39 9.81
N GLU A 176 13.01 10.79 9.72
CA GLU A 176 13.95 11.11 8.64
C GLU A 176 13.31 10.83 7.27
N ILE A 177 13.33 11.83 6.39
CA ILE A 177 12.73 11.80 5.04
C ILE A 177 13.23 10.58 4.24
N SER A 178 14.52 10.29 4.29
CA SER A 178 15.13 9.21 3.54
C SER A 178 14.56 7.83 3.91
N GLY A 179 14.32 7.57 5.20
CA GLY A 179 13.72 6.31 5.64
C GLY A 179 12.28 6.14 5.16
N GLU A 180 11.53 7.24 5.07
CA GLU A 180 10.15 7.22 4.59
C GLU A 180 10.08 7.03 3.06
N ILE A 181 10.98 7.66 2.31
CA ILE A 181 11.13 7.43 0.87
C ILE A 181 11.38 5.95 0.57
N LEU A 182 12.37 5.33 1.22
CA LEU A 182 12.69 3.91 1.01
C LEU A 182 11.51 2.99 1.38
N TYR A 183 10.79 3.33 2.44
CA TYR A 183 9.60 2.60 2.85
C TYR A 183 8.48 2.69 1.82
N GLU A 184 8.20 3.90 1.30
CA GLU A 184 7.16 4.13 0.30
C GLU A 184 7.51 3.54 -1.07
N ILE A 185 8.78 3.52 -1.45
CA ILE A 185 9.24 2.81 -2.66
C ILE A 185 8.96 1.31 -2.51
N LYS A 186 9.39 0.70 -1.40
CA LYS A 186 9.29 -0.76 -1.18
C LYS A 186 7.86 -1.30 -1.31
N ARG A 187 6.86 -0.48 -0.98
CA ARG A 187 5.44 -0.86 -1.02
C ARG A 187 4.70 -0.39 -2.27
N SER A 188 5.38 0.25 -3.21
CA SER A 188 4.79 0.70 -4.48
C SER A 188 4.81 -0.41 -5.52
N HIS A 189 3.73 -0.51 -6.30
CA HIS A 189 3.58 -1.49 -7.36
C HIS A 189 4.68 -1.37 -8.42
N PHE A 190 4.93 -0.13 -8.84
CA PHE A 190 6.02 0.27 -9.70
C PHE A 190 6.42 1.71 -9.34
N LEU A 191 7.49 2.18 -9.95
CA LEU A 191 8.00 3.53 -9.78
C LEU A 191 8.05 4.26 -11.13
N ILE A 192 7.68 5.54 -11.13
CA ILE A 192 7.92 6.47 -12.24
C ILE A 192 9.05 7.40 -11.81
N ALA A 193 10.15 7.39 -12.56
CA ALA A 193 11.33 8.20 -12.33
C ALA A 193 11.43 9.28 -13.42
N ASP A 194 11.05 10.52 -13.10
CA ASP A 194 11.28 11.66 -13.98
C ASP A 194 12.62 12.32 -13.64
N VAL A 195 13.60 12.16 -14.53
CA VAL A 195 14.99 12.61 -14.30
C VAL A 195 15.26 14.02 -14.78
N THR A 196 14.22 14.80 -15.12
CA THR A 196 14.34 16.23 -15.41
C THR A 196 14.94 16.96 -14.21
N GLY A 197 15.89 17.86 -14.46
CA GLY A 197 16.71 18.54 -13.46
C GLY A 197 17.90 17.72 -12.95
N GLN A 198 18.12 16.50 -13.44
CA GLN A 198 19.28 15.64 -13.13
C GLN A 198 19.48 15.42 -11.62
N ARG A 199 18.38 15.15 -10.90
CA ARG A 199 18.41 15.06 -9.43
C ARG A 199 18.97 13.72 -8.98
N ASN A 200 20.12 13.76 -8.29
CA ASN A 200 20.77 12.56 -7.71
C ASN A 200 19.80 11.70 -6.88
N GLY A 201 18.88 12.33 -6.15
CA GLY A 201 17.85 11.62 -5.37
C GLY A 201 16.96 10.73 -6.24
N VAL A 202 16.49 11.22 -7.39
CA VAL A 202 15.64 10.46 -8.32
C VAL A 202 16.38 9.25 -8.87
N TYR A 203 17.66 9.41 -9.24
CA TYR A 203 18.50 8.30 -9.69
C TYR A 203 18.70 7.24 -8.61
N PHE A 204 18.95 7.66 -7.36
CA PHE A 204 19.10 6.76 -6.23
C PHE A 204 17.80 5.99 -5.94
N GLU A 205 16.66 6.68 -5.93
CA GLU A 205 15.33 6.09 -5.69
C GLU A 205 14.97 5.07 -6.77
N ALA A 206 15.23 5.39 -8.05
CA ALA A 206 15.04 4.48 -9.17
C ALA A 206 15.95 3.26 -9.06
N GLY A 207 17.25 3.46 -8.76
CA GLY A 207 18.19 2.36 -8.54
C GLY A 207 17.79 1.44 -7.38
N TYR A 208 17.29 2.00 -6.29
CA TYR A 208 16.80 1.23 -5.15
C TYR A 208 15.56 0.40 -5.53
N ALA A 209 14.59 0.99 -6.24
CA ALA A 209 13.42 0.25 -6.75
C ALA A 209 13.83 -0.91 -7.66
N MET A 210 14.75 -0.66 -8.60
CA MET A 210 15.30 -1.70 -9.48
C MET A 210 15.99 -2.81 -8.69
N GLY A 211 16.77 -2.46 -7.67
CA GLY A 211 17.43 -3.44 -6.78
C GLY A 211 16.44 -4.33 -6.02
N LEU A 212 15.22 -3.85 -5.77
CA LEU A 212 14.12 -4.62 -5.17
C LEU A 212 13.29 -5.41 -6.20
N GLY A 213 13.61 -5.31 -7.50
CA GLY A 213 12.80 -5.90 -8.57
C GLY A 213 11.47 -5.19 -8.79
N ILE A 214 11.32 -3.95 -8.33
CA ILE A 214 10.15 -3.11 -8.59
C ILE A 214 10.33 -2.49 -9.99
N PRO A 215 9.37 -2.63 -10.91
CA PRO A 215 9.46 -2.04 -12.24
C PRO A 215 9.63 -0.52 -12.18
N VAL A 216 10.49 0.02 -13.05
CA VAL A 216 10.73 1.46 -13.17
C VAL A 216 10.41 1.93 -14.58
N ILE A 217 9.52 2.91 -14.68
CA ILE A 217 9.28 3.68 -15.89
C ILE A 217 10.09 4.97 -15.79
N TRP A 218 10.99 5.16 -16.75
CA TRP A 218 11.81 6.36 -16.84
C TRP A 218 11.12 7.42 -17.71
N SER A 219 11.17 8.68 -17.30
CA SER A 219 10.75 9.83 -18.12
C SER A 219 11.73 10.99 -17.99
N CYS A 220 11.78 11.85 -19.00
CA CYS A 220 12.59 13.06 -18.98
C CYS A 220 12.07 14.06 -20.00
N LYS A 221 12.11 15.35 -19.66
CA LYS A 221 11.79 16.41 -20.60
C LYS A 221 12.79 16.44 -21.76
N VAL A 222 12.29 16.70 -22.96
CA VAL A 222 13.06 16.60 -24.21
C VAL A 222 14.33 17.46 -24.23
N ASP A 223 14.31 18.62 -23.60
CA ASP A 223 15.43 19.56 -23.53
C ASP A 223 16.51 19.16 -22.50
N GLU A 224 16.27 18.08 -21.76
CA GLU A 224 17.18 17.52 -20.78
C GLU A 224 17.65 16.10 -21.07
N ILE A 225 17.08 15.42 -22.07
CA ILE A 225 17.41 14.02 -22.39
C ILE A 225 18.91 13.82 -22.67
N GLU A 226 19.55 14.76 -23.37
CA GLU A 226 20.98 14.71 -23.68
C GLU A 226 21.89 14.88 -22.45
N LYS A 227 21.34 15.41 -21.35
CA LYS A 227 22.05 15.61 -20.08
C LYS A 227 21.89 14.41 -19.14
N VAL A 228 21.00 13.46 -19.46
CA VAL A 228 20.76 12.28 -18.63
C VAL A 228 22.06 11.51 -18.40
N HIS A 229 22.24 11.11 -17.13
CA HIS A 229 23.44 10.44 -16.66
C HIS A 229 23.72 9.18 -17.48
N PHE A 230 25.01 8.90 -17.75
CA PHE A 230 25.39 7.81 -18.65
C PHE A 230 24.90 6.44 -18.15
N ASP A 231 24.87 6.22 -16.82
CA ASP A 231 24.42 4.97 -16.19
C ASP A 231 22.93 4.68 -16.37
N THR A 232 22.12 5.66 -16.78
CA THR A 232 20.68 5.46 -16.99
C THR A 232 20.25 5.71 -18.42
N ARG A 233 21.06 6.40 -19.24
CA ARG A 233 20.76 6.76 -20.62
C ARG A 233 20.35 5.58 -21.50
N GLN A 234 20.82 4.37 -21.21
CA GLN A 234 20.46 3.15 -21.92
C GLN A 234 19.03 2.64 -21.62
N TYR A 235 18.38 3.11 -20.55
CA TYR A 235 16.99 2.76 -20.29
C TYR A 235 16.05 3.53 -21.22
N ASN A 236 14.93 2.91 -21.58
CA ASN A 236 13.95 3.53 -22.46
C ASN A 236 13.15 4.61 -21.71
N HIS A 237 13.58 5.86 -21.87
CA HIS A 237 12.91 7.03 -21.33
C HIS A 237 11.70 7.39 -22.18
N ILE A 238 10.59 7.70 -21.51
CA ILE A 238 9.54 8.53 -22.09
C ILE A 238 10.11 9.94 -22.20
N VAL A 239 10.48 10.32 -23.41
CA VAL A 239 10.88 11.69 -23.73
C VAL A 239 9.62 12.49 -24.04
N TRP A 240 9.43 13.62 -23.37
CA TRP A 240 8.21 14.43 -23.50
C TRP A 240 8.54 15.92 -23.68
N GLU A 241 7.79 16.60 -24.52
CA GLU A 241 7.93 18.04 -24.81
C GLU A 241 7.01 18.87 -23.90
N ASP A 242 5.78 18.39 -23.72
CA ASP A 242 4.74 18.99 -22.87
C ASP A 242 4.00 17.95 -22.02
N GLU A 243 3.21 18.44 -21.07
CA GLU A 243 2.54 17.63 -20.06
C GLU A 243 1.44 16.72 -20.66
N ASN A 244 0.78 17.11 -21.76
CA ASN A 244 -0.21 16.26 -22.42
C ASN A 244 0.47 15.08 -23.11
N GLU A 245 1.62 15.31 -23.74
CA GLU A 245 2.40 14.23 -24.33
C GLU A 245 2.92 13.27 -23.25
N LEU A 246 3.36 13.81 -22.10
CA LEU A 246 3.74 13.01 -20.93
C LEU A 246 2.59 12.10 -20.49
N PHE A 247 1.38 12.64 -20.35
CA PHE A 247 0.18 11.87 -20.01
C PHE A 247 -0.05 10.70 -20.97
N GLU A 248 -0.14 10.97 -22.27
CA GLU A 248 -0.45 9.97 -23.28
C GLU A 248 0.63 8.88 -23.36
N LYS A 249 1.91 9.26 -23.31
CA LYS A 249 3.01 8.30 -23.35
C LYS A 249 3.07 7.45 -22.09
N LEU A 250 2.84 8.04 -20.91
CA LEU A 250 2.79 7.29 -19.64
C LEU A 250 1.63 6.32 -19.60
N LYS A 251 0.44 6.76 -19.96
CA LYS A 251 -0.74 5.89 -20.06
C LYS A 251 -0.46 4.66 -20.92
N ASN A 252 0.10 4.87 -22.11
CA ASN A 252 0.45 3.77 -23.00
C ASN A 252 1.57 2.87 -22.44
N ARG A 253 2.58 3.44 -21.77
CA ARG A 253 3.66 2.67 -21.14
C ARG A 253 3.15 1.80 -20.00
N ILE A 254 2.33 2.36 -19.10
CA ILE A 254 1.73 1.62 -17.98
C ILE A 254 0.94 0.44 -18.51
N LYS A 255 0.06 0.70 -19.50
CA LYS A 255 -0.74 -0.36 -20.14
C LYS A 255 0.10 -1.46 -20.80
N GLY A 256 1.23 -1.11 -21.41
CA GLY A 256 2.03 -2.07 -22.18
C GLY A 256 3.10 -2.81 -21.38
N THR A 257 3.43 -2.36 -20.15
CA THR A 257 4.60 -2.88 -19.41
C THR A 257 4.34 -3.23 -17.95
N ILE A 258 3.22 -2.75 -17.37
CA ILE A 258 2.85 -3.01 -15.98
C ILE A 258 1.65 -3.94 -15.88
N LEU A 259 0.62 -3.69 -16.72
CA LEU A 259 -0.60 -4.51 -16.81
C LEU A 259 -0.37 -5.75 -17.68
#